data_AF-A0A2N2Z0V0-F1
#
_entry.id   AF-A0A2N2Z0V0-F1
#
_cell.length_a   1.000
_cell.length_b   1.000
_cell.length_c   1.000
_cell.angle_alpha   90.00
_cell.angle_beta   90.00
_cell.angle_gamma   90.00
#
_symmetry.space_group_name_H-M   'P 1'
#
loop_
_entity.id
_entity.type
_entity.pdbx_description
1 polymer ?
#
loop_
_entity_poly.entity_id
_entity_poly.type
_entity_poly.pdbx_seq_one_letter_code
_entity_poly.pdbx_strand_id
1 'polypeptide(L)' 'MRREDKNVIIDQLSEQINQYPHFYLTDTSTLNAADTSSLRRKCFDKDVKLVVVKNTL' A
#
# COMPACT_ATOMS: atom_id res chain seq x y z
N MET A 1 2.84 3.48 16.74
CA MET A 1 2.02 4.52 16.07
C MET A 1 1.16 5.16 17.12
N ARG A 2 1.14 6.49 17.17
CA ARG A 2 0.17 7.22 17.98
C ARG A 2 -1.18 7.12 17.26
N ARG A 3 -2.29 7.28 17.97
CA ARG A 3 -3.64 7.20 17.37
C ARG A 3 -3.85 8.24 16.27
N GLU A 4 -3.18 9.39 16.37
CA GLU A 4 -3.22 10.47 15.40
C GLU A 4 -2.62 10.06 14.05
N ASP A 5 -1.47 9.38 14.06
CA ASP A 5 -0.81 8.89 12.83
C ASP A 5 -1.69 7.91 12.05
N LYS A 6 -2.50 7.11 12.76
CA LYS A 6 -3.41 6.13 12.15
C LYS A 6 -4.52 6.81 11.36
N ASN A 7 -5.14 7.84 11.92
CA ASN A 7 -6.21 8.58 11.24
C ASN A 7 -5.69 9.26 9.97
N VAL A 8 -4.51 9.89 10.03
CA VAL A 8 -3.88 10.54 8.86
C VAL A 8 -3.65 9.52 7.73
N ILE A 9 -3.19 8.31 8.05
CA ILE A 9 -2.98 7.25 7.06
C ILE A 9 -4.30 6.78 6.46
N ILE A 10 -5.37 6.68 7.25
CA ILE A 10 -6.71 6.28 6.78
C ILE A 10 -7.28 7.33 5.82
N ASP A 11 -7.19 8.62 6.16
CA ASP A 11 -7.63 9.71 5.29
C ASP A 11 -6.86 9.72 3.97
N GLN A 12 -5.52 9.61 4.04
CA GLN A 12 -4.68 9.51 2.84
C GLN A 12 -5.06 8.31 1.98
N LEU A 13 -5.30 7.13 2.57
CA LEU A 13 -5.72 5.95 1.83
C LEU A 13 -7.07 6.16 1.14
N SER A 14 -8.03 6.76 1.85
CA SER A 14 -9.38 7.02 1.32
C SER A 14 -9.32 7.98 0.14
N GLU A 15 -8.48 9.01 0.22
CA GLU A 15 -8.26 9.94 -0.89
C GLU A 15 -7.61 9.24 -2.09
N GLN A 16 -6.58 8.41 -1.86
CA GLN A 16 -5.94 7.63 -2.91
C GLN A 16 -6.92 6.66 -3.59
N ILE A 17 -7.73 5.93 -2.81
CA ILE A 17 -8.69 4.95 -3.35
C ILE A 17 -9.80 5.64 -4.14
N ASN A 18 -10.28 6.82 -3.71
CA ASN A 18 -11.25 7.59 -4.48
C ASN A 18 -10.66 8.15 -5.78
N GLN A 19 -9.36 8.43 -5.82
CA GLN A 19 -8.68 9.01 -6.98
C GLN A 19 -8.38 7.98 -8.08
N TYR A 20 -8.23 6.69 -7.73
CA TYR A 20 -7.93 5.62 -8.68
C TYR A 20 -9.07 4.60 -8.80
N PRO A 21 -9.70 4.44 -9.99
CA PRO A 21 -10.80 3.50 -10.17
C PRO A 21 -10.37 2.02 -10.16
N HIS A 22 -9.08 1.74 -10.28
CA HIS A 22 -8.53 0.38 -10.28
C HIS A 22 -7.58 0.18 -9.10
N PHE A 23 -8.06 -0.53 -8.08
CA PHE A 23 -7.26 -0.92 -6.92
C PHE A 23 -7.11 -2.44 -6.87
N TYR A 24 -5.94 -2.88 -6.42
CA TYR A 24 -5.64 -4.30 -6.22
C TYR A 24 -5.27 -4.50 -4.75
N LEU A 25 -6.05 -5.32 -4.05
CA LEU A 25 -5.74 -5.77 -2.71
C LEU A 25 -5.12 -7.15 -2.79
N THR A 26 -3.91 -7.29 -2.28
CA THR A 26 -3.18 -8.57 -2.26
C THR A 26 -2.47 -8.73 -0.93
N ASP A 27 -2.43 -9.97 -0.45
CA ASP A 27 -1.68 -10.30 0.75
C ASP A 27 -0.21 -10.49 0.40
N THR A 28 0.65 -9.76 1.10
CA THR A 28 2.11 -9.81 0.90
C THR A 28 2.83 -10.52 2.04
N SER A 29 2.11 -11.22 2.92
CA SER A 29 2.67 -11.80 4.15
C SER A 29 3.67 -12.93 3.89
N THR A 30 3.58 -13.59 2.73
CA THR A 30 4.45 -14.70 2.34
C THR A 30 5.65 -14.28 1.49
N LEU A 31 5.78 -13.00 1.14
CA LEU A 31 6.86 -12.49 0.28
C LEU A 31 8.11 -12.16 1.12
N ASN A 32 9.27 -12.63 0.66
CA ASN A 32 10.55 -12.30 1.27
C ASN A 32 10.99 -10.87 0.92
N ALA A 33 12.00 -10.36 1.63
CA ALA A 33 12.55 -9.01 1.39
C ALA A 33 13.05 -8.80 -0.06
N ALA A 34 13.61 -9.84 -0.67
CA ALA A 34 14.04 -9.80 -2.07
C ALA A 34 12.85 -9.69 -3.04
N ASP A 35 11.80 -10.49 -2.80
CA ASP A 35 10.62 -10.53 -3.66
C ASP A 35 9.78 -9.26 -3.55
N THR A 36 9.59 -8.74 -2.35
CA THR A 36 8.92 -7.45 -2.12
C THR A 36 9.66 -6.28 -2.78
N SER A 37 10.99 -6.28 -2.74
CA SER A 37 11.82 -5.26 -3.41
C SER A 37 11.70 -5.35 -4.93
N SER A 38 11.74 -6.57 -5.48
CA SER A 38 11.55 -6.81 -6.93
C SER A 38 10.17 -6.39 -7.39
N LEU A 39 9.12 -6.75 -6.64
CA LEU A 39 7.74 -6.37 -6.91
C LEU A 39 7.58 -4.84 -6.88
N ARG A 40 8.09 -4.18 -5.84
CA ARG A 40 8.01 -2.72 -5.71
C ARG A 40 8.71 -2.01 -6.87
N ARG A 41 9.83 -2.54 -7.37
CA ARG A 41 10.54 -2.00 -8.53
C ARG A 41 9.74 -2.17 -9.82
N LYS A 42 9.10 -3.32 -10.02
CA LYS A 42 8.19 -3.56 -11.16
C LYS A 42 6.94 -2.69 -11.09
N CYS A 43 6.37 -2.49 -9.90
CA CYS A 43 5.24 -1.59 -9.70
C CYS A 43 5.63 -0.15 -10.04
N PHE A 44 6.81 0.31 -9.61
CA PHE A 44 7.32 1.63 -9.94
C PHE A 44 7.53 1.83 -11.45
N ASP A 45 8.07 0.83 -12.15
CA ASP A 45 8.26 0.87 -13.61
C ASP A 45 6.93 0.97 -14.37
N LYS A 46 5.86 0.40 -13.81
CA LYS A 46 4.50 0.45 -14.38
C LYS A 46 3.65 1.62 -13.86
N ASP A 47 4.26 2.58 -13.16
CA ASP A 47 3.56 3.71 -12.53
C ASP A 47 2.45 3.28 -11.53
N VAL A 48 2.61 2.09 -10.93
CA VAL A 48 1.68 1.54 -9.94
C VAL A 48 2.18 1.85 -8.54
N LYS A 49 1.41 2.61 -7.77
CA LYS A 49 1.72 2.92 -6.37
C LYS A 49 1.38 1.72 -5.46
N LEU A 50 2.41 1.05 -4.95
CA LEU A 50 2.26 -0.03 -3.97
C LEU A 50 2.37 0.53 -2.54
N VAL A 51 1.31 0.33 -1.74
CA VAL A 51 1.24 0.74 -0.33
C VAL A 51 0.93 -0.49 0.51
N VAL A 52 1.72 -0.70 1.57
CA VAL A 52 1.47 -1.77 2.55
C VAL A 52 0.93 -1.12 3.83
N VAL A 53 -0.27 -1.53 4.22
CA VAL A 53 -0.93 -1.07 5.45
C VAL A 53 -1.10 -2.23 6.43
N LYS A 54 -1.18 -1.91 7.73
CA LYS A 54 -1.58 -2.92 8.72
C LYS A 54 -3.07 -3.21 8.59
N ASN A 55 -3.44 -4.48 8.71
CA ASN A 55 -4.84 -4.92 8.67
C ASN A 55 -5.66 -4.37 9.85
N THR A 56 -4.99 -4.02 10.96
CA THR A 56 -5.56 -3.36 12.14
C THR A 56 -5.03 -1.93 12.28
N LEU A 57 -5.45 -1.07 11.34
CA LEU A 57 -5.31 0.38 11.47
C LEU A 57 -6.15 0.92 12.63
#